data_AF-A0A078R9H3-F1
#
_entry.id   AF-A0A078R9H3-F1
#
_cell.length_a   1.000
_cell.length_b   1.000
_cell.length_c   1.000
_cell.angle_alpha   90.00
_cell.angle_beta   90.00
_cell.angle_gamma   90.00
#
_symmetry.space_group_name_H-M   'P 1'
#
loop_
_entity.id
_entity.type
_entity.pdbx_description
1 polymer ?
#
loop_
_entity_poly.entity_id
_entity_poly.type
_entity_poly.pdbx_seq_one_letter_code
_entity_poly.pdbx_strand_id
1 'polypeptide(L)'
;MKNLILILIFAAVGLNTMASNPVHVIITAGQSNTDGRTPNEDLPAYIKALATDTLTYAEGAYRYCQIAQNDGKGEFIPFWPRAKRSGKNNMWAFDAVTYYWLEQLLQEKFYVVKWAVGGTSIAPDYNASKGRFWSAAPEWLAQAKPTSDGGNSLLLSFIQEIDMCIDKTLSRLKDGYQIDAFLWHQGESDYAKSKDYYRNLKTMVAYVRMHLTEKTGKDYSRLPFIFGTVARSNKYFSREVENAMKQLAAEDPNMHLIDMSGAELLNDRLHFTAHSAEYLGQQVYKQLEQIIKGVTVRTDELKGKRLGIIGDSYVKNHKEPVKNTWHYKFAEKHGMEYLNYGKNGSSIAYSSPRWGEAMYVRYKEMPDDLDYVIVVGGHNDGFKLDSIGGIDVFKERLAMLCEGLIEKYPTAKIFFFTRWNCKNFAGSDAEKVVDAMIEVCGNYSIPIFDSARKGGIYASNDHFRKIYFQNSKNNTDTAHLNEKGHERFLKVAESFILQY
;
A
#
# COMPACT_ATOMS: atom_id res chain seq x y z
N MET A 1 70.94 11.95 18.54
CA MET A 1 69.82 11.46 17.71
C MET A 1 68.63 11.10 18.60
N LYS A 2 67.64 11.98 18.73
CA LYS A 2 66.30 11.65 19.21
C LYS A 2 65.32 12.58 18.50
N ASN A 3 64.72 12.10 17.42
CA ASN A 3 63.68 12.79 16.68
C ASN A 3 62.39 12.77 17.49
N LEU A 4 61.88 13.95 17.83
CA LEU A 4 60.57 14.13 18.44
C LEU A 4 59.55 14.22 17.30
N ILE A 5 58.73 13.18 17.13
CA ILE A 5 57.62 13.16 16.16
C ILE A 5 56.42 13.84 16.83
N LEU A 6 56.01 14.99 16.28
CA LEU A 6 54.79 15.71 16.65
C LEU A 6 53.61 15.06 15.88
N ILE A 7 52.70 14.42 16.59
CA ILE A 7 51.45 13.89 16.01
C ILE A 7 50.40 15.02 16.06
N LEU A 8 50.08 15.58 14.91
CA LEU A 8 48.95 16.50 14.71
C LEU A 8 47.65 15.69 14.67
N ILE A 9 46.80 15.84 15.68
CA ILE A 9 45.44 15.32 15.70
C ILE A 9 44.54 16.30 14.93
N PHE A 10 44.13 15.93 13.72
CA PHE A 10 43.06 16.61 13.00
C PHE A 10 41.72 16.24 13.65
N ALA A 11 41.14 17.17 14.41
CA ALA A 11 39.73 17.10 14.79
C ALA A 11 38.88 17.39 13.54
N ALA A 12 38.41 16.34 12.87
CA ALA A 12 37.38 16.47 11.86
C ALA A 12 36.07 16.85 12.54
N VAL A 13 35.76 18.15 12.56
CA VAL A 13 34.41 18.64 12.83
C VAL A 13 33.58 18.22 11.62
N GLY A 14 32.91 17.08 11.72
CA GLY A 14 31.90 16.66 10.76
C GLY A 14 30.79 17.69 10.75
N LEU A 15 30.74 18.52 9.71
CA LEU A 15 29.54 19.27 9.35
C LEU A 15 28.47 18.23 9.01
N ASN A 16 27.58 17.95 9.95
CA ASN A 16 26.31 17.30 9.65
C ASN A 16 25.51 18.27 8.78
N THR A 17 25.70 18.21 7.45
CA THR A 17 24.70 18.72 6.52
C THR A 17 23.49 17.83 6.70
N MET A 18 22.47 18.30 7.45
CA MET A 18 21.15 17.67 7.36
C MET A 18 20.78 17.63 5.87
N ALA A 19 20.46 16.45 5.36
CA ALA A 19 19.91 16.34 4.01
C ALA A 19 18.64 17.21 3.96
N SER A 20 18.59 18.20 3.06
CA SER A 20 17.40 19.01 2.92
C SER A 20 16.30 18.16 2.28
N ASN A 21 15.09 18.17 2.86
CA ASN A 21 13.95 17.53 2.24
C ASN A 21 13.50 18.38 1.04
N PRO A 22 13.23 17.77 -0.12
CA PRO A 22 12.72 18.51 -1.27
C PRO A 22 11.34 19.07 -0.96
N VAL A 23 11.05 20.25 -1.48
CA VAL A 23 9.73 20.87 -1.31
C VAL A 23 8.64 20.06 -2.02
N HIS A 24 7.54 19.84 -1.32
CA HIS A 24 6.38 19.08 -1.81
C HIS A 24 5.58 19.83 -2.89
N VAL A 25 5.23 19.11 -3.96
CA VAL A 25 4.43 19.61 -5.08
C VAL A 25 3.30 18.64 -5.39
N ILE A 26 2.07 19.16 -5.46
CA ILE A 26 0.88 18.39 -5.86
C ILE A 26 0.38 18.93 -7.20
N ILE A 27 0.01 18.05 -8.11
CA ILE A 27 -0.68 18.45 -9.34
C ILE A 27 -2.13 17.98 -9.29
N THR A 28 -3.08 18.83 -9.69
CA THR A 28 -4.53 18.57 -9.54
C THR A 28 -5.24 18.88 -10.84
N ALA A 29 -6.05 17.96 -11.34
CA ALA A 29 -6.86 18.22 -12.53
C ALA A 29 -8.24 17.54 -12.51
N GLY A 30 -9.09 17.93 -13.45
CA GLY A 30 -10.40 17.28 -13.64
C GLY A 30 -11.48 18.24 -14.13
N GLN A 31 -12.72 17.97 -13.73
CA GLN A 31 -13.88 18.74 -14.16
C GLN A 31 -14.57 19.50 -13.01
N SER A 32 -15.88 19.73 -13.10
CA SER A 32 -16.65 20.61 -12.22
C SER A 32 -16.49 20.31 -10.73
N ASN A 33 -16.43 19.04 -10.34
CA ASN A 33 -16.27 18.61 -8.95
C ASN A 33 -14.83 18.79 -8.40
N THR A 34 -13.81 18.94 -9.26
CA THR A 34 -12.45 19.41 -8.89
C THR A 34 -12.34 20.92 -8.94
N ASP A 35 -13.08 21.51 -9.86
CA ASP A 35 -13.02 22.92 -10.22
C ASP A 35 -13.68 23.83 -9.16
N GLY A 36 -14.80 23.40 -8.57
CA GLY A 36 -15.45 24.06 -7.44
C GLY A 36 -16.93 24.37 -7.69
N ARG A 37 -17.82 23.82 -6.86
CA ARG A 37 -19.30 23.96 -7.00
C ARG A 37 -20.03 24.13 -5.67
N THR A 38 -19.31 24.08 -4.57
CA THR A 38 -19.83 24.35 -3.23
C THR A 38 -19.48 25.80 -2.84
N PRO A 39 -20.43 26.59 -2.33
CA PRO A 39 -20.16 27.98 -1.94
C PRO A 39 -19.28 28.04 -0.68
N ASN A 40 -18.45 29.08 -0.54
CA ASN A 40 -17.55 29.23 0.61
C ASN A 40 -18.29 29.38 1.95
N GLU A 41 -19.54 29.83 1.93
CA GLU A 41 -20.44 29.81 3.09
C GLU A 41 -20.69 28.41 3.65
N ASP A 42 -20.43 27.36 2.87
CA ASP A 42 -20.53 25.96 3.30
C ASP A 42 -19.15 25.32 3.58
N LEU A 43 -18.07 26.10 3.60
CA LEU A 43 -16.75 25.58 4.00
C LEU A 43 -16.79 24.97 5.41
N PRO A 44 -16.01 23.90 5.67
CA PRO A 44 -15.82 23.39 7.01
C PRO A 44 -15.32 24.49 7.97
N ALA A 45 -15.78 24.43 9.23
CA ALA A 45 -15.47 25.45 10.24
C ALA A 45 -13.97 25.70 10.41
N TYR A 46 -13.15 24.65 10.29
CA TYR A 46 -11.70 24.72 10.42
C TYR A 46 -11.01 25.46 9.25
N ILE A 47 -11.60 25.48 8.05
CA ILE A 47 -11.11 26.31 6.92
C ILE A 47 -11.65 27.72 7.04
N LYS A 48 -12.91 27.90 7.44
CA LYS A 48 -13.50 29.23 7.68
C LYS A 48 -12.70 30.05 8.69
N ALA A 49 -12.08 29.39 9.67
CA ALA A 49 -11.19 30.04 10.63
C ALA A 49 -9.97 30.73 10.00
N LEU A 50 -9.61 30.41 8.75
CA LEU A 50 -8.54 31.06 7.99
C LEU A 50 -9.02 32.27 7.17
N ALA A 51 -10.33 32.51 7.11
CA ALA A 51 -10.89 33.64 6.38
C ALA A 51 -10.70 34.96 7.12
N THR A 52 -10.57 36.05 6.36
CA THR A 52 -10.49 37.41 6.90
C THR A 52 -11.87 38.08 6.97
N ASP A 53 -12.86 37.56 6.24
CA ASP A 53 -14.27 37.96 6.35
C ASP A 53 -15.14 36.81 6.87
N THR A 54 -16.22 37.17 7.56
CA THR A 54 -17.13 36.20 8.20
C THR A 54 -18.50 36.12 7.54
N LEU A 55 -18.77 36.97 6.54
CA LEU A 55 -20.08 37.02 5.85
C LEU A 55 -20.13 36.06 4.66
N THR A 56 -19.10 36.09 3.82
CA THR A 56 -19.06 35.36 2.54
C THR A 56 -17.86 34.43 2.42
N TYR A 57 -16.88 34.55 3.33
CA TYR A 57 -15.62 33.81 3.30
C TYR A 57 -14.92 33.94 1.93
N ALA A 58 -15.03 35.13 1.33
CA ALA A 58 -14.48 35.49 0.04
C ALA A 58 -12.97 35.66 0.10
N GLU A 59 -12.46 36.11 1.24
CA GLU A 59 -11.06 36.39 1.48
C GLU A 59 -10.50 35.54 2.62
N GLY A 60 -9.26 35.13 2.44
CA GLY A 60 -8.51 34.26 3.33
C GLY A 60 -7.24 33.81 2.64
N ALA A 61 -6.40 33.10 3.38
CA ALA A 61 -5.20 32.50 2.83
C ALA A 61 -4.75 31.30 3.67
N TYR A 62 -4.37 30.25 2.98
CA TYR A 62 -3.62 29.15 3.54
C TYR A 62 -2.19 29.63 3.82
N ARG A 63 -1.61 29.24 4.96
CA ARG A 63 -0.32 29.78 5.40
C ARG A 63 0.83 29.27 4.54
N TYR A 64 0.73 28.03 4.08
CA TYR A 64 1.83 27.32 3.45
C TYR A 64 1.51 26.87 2.02
N CYS A 65 0.24 26.63 1.69
CA CYS A 65 -0.17 26.26 0.33
C CYS A 65 0.00 27.42 -0.65
N GLN A 66 0.81 27.23 -1.70
CA GLN A 66 0.89 28.13 -2.86
C GLN A 66 0.31 27.44 -4.08
N ILE A 67 -0.55 28.13 -4.85
CA ILE A 67 -1.22 27.56 -6.02
C ILE A 67 -0.95 28.37 -7.28
N ALA A 68 -0.74 27.69 -8.40
CA ALA A 68 -0.91 28.21 -9.75
C ALA A 68 -2.12 27.48 -10.37
N GLN A 69 -3.07 28.22 -10.97
CA GLN A 69 -4.33 27.62 -11.38
C GLN A 69 -4.94 28.25 -12.63
N ASN A 70 -5.19 27.42 -13.66
CA ASN A 70 -6.00 27.73 -14.84
C ASN A 70 -5.58 29.01 -15.60
N ASP A 71 -4.31 29.41 -15.57
CA ASP A 71 -3.85 30.65 -16.22
C ASP A 71 -2.72 30.46 -17.22
N GLY A 72 -1.99 29.34 -17.16
CA GLY A 72 -0.90 29.01 -18.08
C GLY A 72 0.34 29.88 -17.90
N LYS A 73 0.37 30.77 -16.90
CA LYS A 73 1.49 31.66 -16.57
C LYS A 73 2.42 31.05 -15.54
N GLY A 74 1.94 30.09 -14.74
CA GLY A 74 2.70 29.40 -13.71
C GLY A 74 3.08 30.31 -12.53
N GLU A 75 2.19 31.25 -12.19
CA GLU A 75 2.40 32.18 -11.08
C GLU A 75 1.78 31.61 -9.80
N PHE A 76 2.64 31.32 -8.81
CA PHE A 76 2.19 30.82 -7.52
C PHE A 76 1.74 31.95 -6.58
N ILE A 77 0.53 31.82 -6.06
CA ILE A 77 -0.05 32.73 -5.05
C ILE A 77 -0.53 31.93 -3.82
N PRO A 78 -0.68 32.56 -2.64
CA PRO A 78 -1.31 31.90 -1.50
C PRO A 78 -2.70 31.37 -1.86
N PHE A 79 -2.96 30.10 -1.51
CA PHE A 79 -4.22 29.46 -1.86
C PHE A 79 -5.39 30.01 -1.03
N TRP A 80 -6.49 30.28 -1.73
CA TRP A 80 -7.83 30.41 -1.16
C TRP A 80 -8.84 29.98 -2.24
N PRO A 81 -9.92 29.26 -1.91
CA PRO A 81 -10.94 28.88 -2.89
C PRO A 81 -11.66 30.12 -3.45
N ARG A 82 -11.47 30.38 -4.75
CA ARG A 82 -12.00 31.55 -5.46
C ARG A 82 -12.64 31.21 -6.82
N ALA A 83 -13.09 29.96 -7.01
CA ALA A 83 -13.65 29.56 -8.30
C ALA A 83 -14.94 30.36 -8.60
N LYS A 84 -15.07 30.84 -9.85
CA LYS A 84 -16.19 31.67 -10.32
C LYS A 84 -17.05 30.92 -11.34
N ARG A 85 -18.27 30.51 -10.99
CA ARG A 85 -19.08 29.60 -11.81
C ARG A 85 -20.53 30.05 -11.92
N SER A 86 -21.01 30.21 -13.15
CA SER A 86 -22.42 30.54 -13.46
C SER A 86 -22.99 31.71 -12.65
N GLY A 87 -22.23 32.81 -12.56
CA GLY A 87 -22.62 34.01 -11.81
C GLY A 87 -22.37 33.94 -10.30
N LYS A 88 -21.97 32.78 -9.76
CA LYS A 88 -21.50 32.64 -8.37
C LYS A 88 -19.98 32.80 -8.29
N ASN A 89 -19.51 33.43 -7.22
CA ASN A 89 -18.09 33.57 -6.91
C ASN A 89 -17.77 32.75 -5.67
N ASN A 90 -16.48 32.59 -5.34
CA ASN A 90 -16.03 32.02 -4.06
C ASN A 90 -16.57 30.60 -3.86
N MET A 91 -16.30 29.74 -4.84
CA MET A 91 -16.66 28.33 -4.80
C MET A 91 -15.42 27.48 -4.48
N TRP A 92 -15.63 26.39 -3.75
CA TRP A 92 -14.62 25.39 -3.40
C TRP A 92 -14.99 23.99 -3.89
N ALA A 93 -13.99 23.12 -3.88
CA ALA A 93 -14.03 21.70 -4.21
C ALA A 93 -13.23 20.90 -3.17
N PHE A 94 -13.25 19.57 -3.29
CA PHE A 94 -12.58 18.65 -2.36
C PHE A 94 -11.12 19.02 -2.07
N ASP A 95 -10.43 19.63 -3.03
CA ASP A 95 -9.02 19.96 -2.94
C ASP A 95 -8.71 21.04 -1.90
N ALA A 96 -9.65 21.95 -1.62
CA ALA A 96 -9.50 22.89 -0.50
C ALA A 96 -9.33 22.14 0.84
N VAL A 97 -10.10 21.08 1.04
CA VAL A 97 -9.99 20.23 2.24
C VAL A 97 -8.71 19.41 2.23
N THR A 98 -8.33 18.85 1.07
CA THR A 98 -7.05 18.14 0.92
C THR A 98 -5.87 19.03 1.30
N TYR A 99 -5.80 20.25 0.74
CA TYR A 99 -4.68 21.17 0.99
C TYR A 99 -4.66 21.66 2.43
N TYR A 100 -5.82 21.73 3.11
CA TYR A 100 -5.86 22.14 4.52
C TYR A 100 -5.15 21.14 5.40
N TRP A 101 -5.49 19.86 5.24
CA TRP A 101 -4.89 18.80 6.03
C TRP A 101 -3.43 18.56 5.65
N LEU A 102 -3.08 18.71 4.37
CA LEU A 102 -1.69 18.69 3.93
C LEU A 102 -0.87 19.82 4.57
N GLU A 103 -1.46 21.02 4.66
CA GLU A 103 -0.85 22.14 5.37
C GLU A 103 -0.62 21.84 6.86
N GLN A 104 -1.58 21.20 7.52
CA GLN A 104 -1.43 20.77 8.92
C GLN A 104 -0.32 19.73 9.09
N LEU A 105 -0.17 18.82 8.11
CA LEU A 105 0.87 17.78 8.13
C LEU A 105 2.27 18.37 7.92
N LEU A 106 2.44 19.18 6.89
CA LEU A 106 3.76 19.63 6.44
C LEU A 106 4.31 20.78 7.31
N GLN A 107 3.45 21.72 7.71
CA GLN A 107 3.85 22.95 8.44
C GLN A 107 4.97 23.76 7.76
N GLU A 108 5.13 23.58 6.45
CA GLU A 108 6.09 24.25 5.58
C GLU A 108 5.48 24.49 4.20
N LYS A 109 6.06 25.43 3.45
CA LYS A 109 5.52 25.84 2.14
C LYS A 109 5.52 24.66 1.16
N PHE A 110 4.38 24.43 0.51
CA PHE A 110 4.23 23.45 -0.56
C PHE A 110 3.49 24.08 -1.74
N TYR A 111 3.61 23.47 -2.92
CA TYR A 111 3.14 24.04 -4.17
C TYR A 111 2.07 23.16 -4.82
N VAL A 112 1.07 23.79 -5.45
CA VAL A 112 -0.03 23.12 -6.15
C VAL A 112 -0.13 23.68 -7.56
N VAL A 113 -0.10 22.81 -8.57
CA VAL A 113 -0.42 23.18 -9.96
C VAL A 113 -1.79 22.61 -10.29
N LYS A 114 -2.78 23.46 -10.58
CA LYS A 114 -4.17 23.03 -10.75
C LYS A 114 -4.76 23.43 -12.10
N TRP A 115 -5.20 22.43 -12.88
CA TRP A 115 -6.00 22.68 -14.09
C TRP A 115 -7.34 21.94 -14.05
N ALA A 116 -8.45 22.63 -13.82
CA ALA A 116 -9.78 22.02 -13.73
C ALA A 116 -10.85 22.88 -14.38
N VAL A 117 -11.69 22.26 -15.22
CA VAL A 117 -12.71 22.98 -16.00
C VAL A 117 -13.98 22.14 -16.09
N GLY A 118 -15.12 22.71 -15.68
CA GLY A 118 -16.41 22.01 -15.71
C GLY A 118 -16.93 21.66 -17.12
N GLY A 119 -17.65 20.54 -17.21
CA GLY A 119 -18.28 20.08 -18.46
C GLY A 119 -17.29 19.53 -19.49
N THR A 120 -16.21 18.91 -19.03
CA THR A 120 -15.10 18.46 -19.86
C THR A 120 -14.96 16.95 -19.81
N SER A 121 -14.61 16.36 -20.96
CA SER A 121 -14.45 14.91 -21.13
C SER A 121 -12.99 14.55 -21.42
N ILE A 122 -12.62 13.30 -21.20
CA ILE A 122 -11.34 12.78 -21.65
C ILE A 122 -11.42 12.45 -23.13
N ALA A 123 -12.49 11.77 -23.55
CA ALA A 123 -12.67 11.41 -24.95
C ALA A 123 -12.81 12.67 -25.82
N PRO A 124 -12.00 12.80 -26.89
CA PRO A 124 -12.07 13.96 -27.76
C PRO A 124 -13.37 13.98 -28.56
N ASP A 125 -13.80 15.17 -28.98
CA ASP A 125 -14.78 15.34 -30.03
C ASP A 125 -14.20 16.24 -31.13
N TYR A 126 -13.79 15.60 -32.23
CA TYR A 126 -13.20 16.26 -33.40
C TYR A 126 -14.16 17.21 -34.11
N ASN A 127 -15.48 17.09 -33.85
CA ASN A 127 -16.50 17.95 -34.44
C ASN A 127 -16.93 19.09 -33.52
N ALA A 128 -16.50 19.10 -32.25
CA ALA A 128 -16.87 20.12 -31.29
C ALA A 128 -15.92 21.32 -31.34
N SER A 129 -16.30 22.37 -32.06
CA SER A 129 -15.53 23.63 -32.16
C SER A 129 -15.34 24.38 -30.83
N LYS A 130 -16.13 24.03 -29.80
CA LYS A 130 -16.09 24.66 -28.45
C LYS A 130 -15.88 23.67 -27.31
N GLY A 131 -15.71 22.38 -27.63
CA GLY A 131 -15.47 21.36 -26.61
C GLY A 131 -14.07 21.52 -26.00
N ARG A 132 -13.89 21.04 -24.77
CA ARG A 132 -12.59 21.04 -24.08
C ARG A 132 -12.33 19.64 -23.56
N PHE A 133 -11.15 19.11 -23.88
CA PHE A 133 -10.87 17.69 -23.75
C PHE A 133 -9.52 17.41 -23.09
N TRP A 134 -9.45 16.31 -22.35
CA TRP A 134 -8.24 15.80 -21.70
C TRP A 134 -7.51 14.73 -22.53
N SER A 135 -7.93 14.50 -23.77
CA SER A 135 -7.40 13.43 -24.62
C SER A 135 -5.89 13.55 -24.81
N ALA A 136 -5.21 12.43 -24.57
CA ALA A 136 -3.80 12.23 -24.90
C ALA A 136 -3.60 11.38 -26.17
N ALA A 137 -4.66 11.16 -26.96
CA ALA A 137 -4.54 10.43 -28.21
C ALA A 137 -3.59 11.17 -29.17
N PRO A 138 -2.56 10.52 -29.74
CA PRO A 138 -1.56 11.20 -30.57
C PRO A 138 -2.15 12.01 -31.73
N GLU A 139 -3.13 11.46 -32.42
CA GLU A 139 -3.83 12.10 -33.52
C GLU A 139 -4.69 13.29 -33.08
N TRP A 140 -5.15 13.31 -31.84
CA TRP A 140 -5.81 14.48 -31.27
C TRP A 140 -4.79 15.57 -30.94
N LEU A 141 -3.71 15.21 -30.23
CA LEU A 141 -2.69 16.16 -29.81
C LEU A 141 -1.97 16.83 -30.98
N ALA A 142 -1.80 16.14 -32.11
CA ALA A 142 -1.18 16.68 -33.32
C ALA A 142 -1.90 17.92 -33.91
N GLN A 143 -3.18 18.11 -33.59
CA GLN A 143 -4.03 19.18 -34.13
C GLN A 143 -4.65 20.07 -33.04
N ALA A 144 -4.68 19.60 -31.79
CA ALA A 144 -5.23 20.35 -30.68
C ALA A 144 -4.29 21.48 -30.24
N LYS A 145 -4.86 22.54 -29.68
CA LYS A 145 -4.13 23.65 -29.07
C LYS A 145 -4.47 23.78 -27.59
N PRO A 146 -3.58 24.28 -26.74
CA PRO A 146 -3.88 24.57 -25.34
C PRO A 146 -5.13 25.46 -25.21
N THR A 147 -6.03 25.14 -24.29
CA THR A 147 -7.17 26.02 -23.93
C THR A 147 -6.74 27.39 -23.39
N SER A 148 -5.56 27.49 -22.78
CA SER A 148 -4.88 28.74 -22.40
C SER A 148 -4.66 29.68 -23.60
N ASP A 149 -4.46 29.11 -24.78
CA ASP A 149 -4.22 29.83 -26.03
C ASP A 149 -5.46 29.87 -26.94
N GLY A 150 -6.64 29.66 -26.36
CA GLY A 150 -7.92 29.64 -27.09
C GLY A 150 -8.21 28.35 -27.86
N GLY A 151 -7.42 27.29 -27.63
CA GLY A 151 -7.65 25.96 -28.18
C GLY A 151 -8.66 25.12 -27.39
N ASN A 152 -8.56 23.81 -27.53
CA ASN A 152 -9.51 22.81 -27.00
C ASN A 152 -8.86 21.69 -26.17
N SER A 153 -7.54 21.67 -26.01
CA SER A 153 -6.83 20.70 -25.18
C SER A 153 -6.56 21.25 -23.78
N LEU A 154 -7.23 20.66 -22.78
CA LEU A 154 -6.97 20.93 -21.37
C LEU A 154 -5.66 20.28 -20.93
N LEU A 155 -5.35 19.11 -21.49
CA LEU A 155 -4.09 18.42 -21.21
C LEU A 155 -2.89 19.30 -21.59
N LEU A 156 -2.89 19.89 -22.79
CA LEU A 156 -1.78 20.76 -23.22
C LEU A 156 -1.67 22.02 -22.35
N SER A 157 -2.80 22.59 -21.90
CA SER A 157 -2.77 23.72 -20.98
C SER A 157 -2.23 23.35 -19.60
N PHE A 158 -2.62 22.19 -19.07
CA PHE A 158 -2.11 21.70 -17.80
C PHE A 158 -0.60 21.47 -17.86
N ILE A 159 -0.11 20.87 -18.95
CA ILE A 159 1.30 20.65 -19.21
C ILE A 159 2.07 21.97 -19.33
N GLN A 160 1.52 22.95 -20.07
CA GLN A 160 2.09 24.29 -20.18
C GLN A 160 2.19 24.96 -18.80
N GLU A 161 1.15 24.87 -17.97
CA GLU A 161 1.19 25.46 -16.62
C GLU A 161 2.21 24.76 -15.71
N ILE A 162 2.30 23.42 -15.77
CA ILE A 162 3.32 22.63 -15.07
C ILE A 162 4.73 23.09 -15.48
N ASP A 163 4.99 23.20 -16.78
CA ASP A 163 6.30 23.63 -17.30
C ASP A 163 6.65 25.03 -16.83
N MET A 164 5.71 25.97 -16.91
CA MET A 164 5.90 27.34 -16.45
C MET A 164 6.17 27.42 -14.95
N CYS A 165 5.45 26.63 -14.14
CA CYS A 165 5.69 26.52 -12.70
C CYS A 165 7.10 25.99 -12.39
N ILE A 166 7.53 24.96 -13.12
CA ILE A 166 8.86 24.37 -12.98
C ILE A 166 9.95 25.38 -13.33
N ASP A 167 9.85 26.02 -14.50
CA ASP A 167 10.90 26.89 -15.05
C ASP A 167 11.04 28.21 -14.27
N LYS A 168 9.93 28.77 -13.80
CA LYS A 168 9.91 30.04 -13.08
C LYS A 168 10.22 29.91 -11.60
N THR A 169 9.74 28.84 -10.96
CA THR A 169 9.74 28.75 -9.49
C THR A 169 10.37 27.46 -8.99
N LEU A 170 9.82 26.29 -9.33
CA LEU A 170 10.18 25.05 -8.63
C LEU A 170 11.64 24.66 -8.84
N SER A 171 12.18 24.79 -10.06
CA SER A 171 13.60 24.49 -10.37
C SER A 171 14.60 25.41 -9.67
N ARG A 172 14.15 26.53 -9.10
CA ARG A 172 14.98 27.53 -8.40
C ARG A 172 14.91 27.39 -6.88
N LEU A 173 14.11 26.45 -6.36
CA LEU A 173 14.02 26.18 -4.94
C LEU A 173 15.34 25.59 -4.45
N LYS A 174 15.89 26.19 -3.38
CA LYS A 174 17.21 25.84 -2.84
C LYS A 174 17.34 24.36 -2.50
N ASP A 175 16.29 23.80 -1.93
CA ASP A 175 16.26 22.41 -1.45
C ASP A 175 15.68 21.44 -2.50
N GLY A 176 15.45 21.94 -3.73
CA GLY A 176 14.78 21.20 -4.79
C GLY A 176 13.29 20.99 -4.52
N TYR A 177 12.67 20.17 -5.36
CA TYR A 177 11.24 19.84 -5.25
C TYR A 177 10.98 18.38 -5.64
N GLN A 178 9.84 17.87 -5.19
CA GLN A 178 9.31 16.55 -5.53
C GLN A 178 7.82 16.69 -5.86
N ILE A 179 7.38 16.10 -6.97
CA ILE A 179 5.96 15.98 -7.26
C ILE A 179 5.47 14.70 -6.59
N ASP A 180 4.63 14.83 -5.58
CA ASP A 180 4.25 13.69 -4.73
C ASP A 180 3.08 12.90 -5.30
N ALA A 181 2.10 13.58 -5.93
CA ALA A 181 0.94 12.93 -6.50
C ALA A 181 0.22 13.77 -7.55
N PHE A 182 -0.57 13.09 -8.37
CA PHE A 182 -1.55 13.64 -9.28
C PHE A 182 -2.98 13.36 -8.78
N LEU A 183 -3.69 14.41 -8.38
CA LEU A 183 -5.08 14.36 -7.93
C LEU A 183 -6.06 14.54 -9.10
N TRP A 184 -7.09 13.71 -9.16
CA TRP A 184 -8.04 13.73 -10.26
C TRP A 184 -9.48 13.47 -9.83
N HIS A 185 -10.43 14.23 -10.38
CA HIS A 185 -11.84 13.86 -10.32
C HIS A 185 -12.58 14.28 -11.59
N GLN A 186 -13.02 13.28 -12.35
CA GLN A 186 -13.75 13.44 -13.60
C GLN A 186 -14.41 12.12 -13.98
N GLY A 187 -15.43 12.17 -14.84
CA GLY A 187 -15.99 10.99 -15.51
C GLY A 187 -17.41 11.24 -16.01
N GLU A 188 -18.08 12.22 -15.41
CA GLU A 188 -19.49 12.52 -15.68
C GLU A 188 -19.72 12.91 -17.14
N SER A 189 -18.76 13.59 -17.80
CA SER A 189 -18.93 14.01 -19.21
C SER A 189 -18.57 12.93 -20.23
N ASP A 190 -18.00 11.79 -19.81
CA ASP A 190 -17.64 10.67 -20.70
C ASP A 190 -18.72 9.59 -20.73
N TYR A 191 -19.86 9.79 -20.07
CA TYR A 191 -20.94 8.79 -19.98
C TYR A 191 -21.42 8.28 -21.36
N ALA A 192 -21.39 9.14 -22.39
CA ALA A 192 -21.79 8.79 -23.76
C ALA A 192 -20.67 8.11 -24.57
N LYS A 193 -19.41 8.19 -24.12
CA LYS A 193 -18.22 7.59 -24.74
C LYS A 193 -17.51 6.63 -23.77
N SER A 194 -18.28 6.02 -22.87
CA SER A 194 -17.76 5.35 -21.69
C SER A 194 -16.92 4.11 -21.97
N LYS A 195 -17.14 3.45 -23.12
CA LYS A 195 -16.35 2.29 -23.56
C LYS A 195 -14.86 2.60 -23.74
N ASP A 196 -14.53 3.83 -24.13
CA ASP A 196 -13.14 4.25 -24.34
C ASP A 196 -12.51 4.85 -23.07
N TYR A 197 -13.27 5.00 -21.98
CA TYR A 197 -12.82 5.72 -20.79
C TYR A 197 -11.55 5.12 -20.17
N TYR A 198 -11.51 3.79 -20.03
CA TYR A 198 -10.33 3.07 -19.52
C TYR A 198 -9.07 3.43 -20.30
N ARG A 199 -9.11 3.29 -21.63
CA ARG A 199 -7.98 3.58 -22.50
C ARG A 199 -7.59 5.05 -22.40
N ASN A 200 -8.57 5.95 -22.51
CA ASN A 200 -8.33 7.38 -22.56
C ASN A 200 -7.72 7.91 -21.24
N LEU A 201 -8.25 7.48 -20.10
CA LEU A 201 -7.71 7.86 -18.79
C LEU A 201 -6.29 7.28 -18.60
N LYS A 202 -6.07 6.00 -18.94
CA LYS A 202 -4.75 5.36 -18.87
C LYS A 202 -3.71 6.10 -19.70
N THR A 203 -4.06 6.45 -20.95
CA THR A 203 -3.18 7.20 -21.86
C THR A 203 -2.90 8.61 -21.33
N MET A 204 -3.89 9.31 -20.78
CA MET A 204 -3.71 10.65 -20.19
C MET A 204 -2.75 10.62 -19.00
N VAL A 205 -2.94 9.68 -18.06
CA VAL A 205 -2.06 9.54 -16.90
C VAL A 205 -0.63 9.17 -17.34
N ALA A 206 -0.48 8.22 -18.28
CA ALA A 206 0.81 7.86 -18.83
C ALA A 206 1.52 9.05 -19.51
N TYR A 207 0.78 9.87 -20.26
CA TYR A 207 1.30 11.07 -20.90
C TYR A 207 1.85 12.06 -19.88
N VAL A 208 1.09 12.38 -18.82
CA VAL A 208 1.53 13.30 -17.76
C VAL A 208 2.78 12.76 -17.06
N ARG A 209 2.79 11.48 -16.68
CA ARG A 209 3.94 10.82 -16.04
C ARG A 209 5.20 10.88 -16.91
N MET A 210 5.06 10.61 -18.20
CA MET A 210 6.16 10.67 -19.17
C MET A 210 6.68 12.10 -19.31
N HIS A 211 5.79 13.08 -19.52
CA HIS A 211 6.17 14.50 -19.64
C HIS A 211 6.92 14.99 -18.39
N LEU A 212 6.44 14.67 -17.19
CA LEU A 212 7.14 15.02 -15.95
C LEU A 212 8.53 14.38 -15.89
N THR A 213 8.66 13.13 -16.34
CA THR A 213 9.95 12.43 -16.37
C THR A 213 10.94 13.15 -17.29
N GLU A 214 10.49 13.51 -18.49
CA GLU A 214 11.29 14.23 -19.49
C GLU A 214 11.66 15.65 -19.01
N LYS A 215 10.68 16.39 -18.48
CA LYS A 215 10.86 17.79 -18.03
C LYS A 215 11.81 17.91 -16.85
N THR A 216 11.79 16.95 -15.93
CA THR A 216 12.52 17.04 -14.65
C THR A 216 13.78 16.18 -14.59
N GLY A 217 13.92 15.18 -15.45
CA GLY A 217 14.98 14.17 -15.38
C GLY A 217 14.84 13.17 -14.22
N LYS A 218 13.72 13.20 -13.47
CA LYS A 218 13.40 12.24 -12.40
C LYS A 218 12.35 11.23 -12.88
N ASP A 219 12.44 9.99 -12.44
CA ASP A 219 11.44 8.97 -12.80
C ASP A 219 10.09 9.22 -12.13
N TYR A 220 9.09 9.59 -12.95
CA TYR A 220 7.70 9.76 -12.56
C TYR A 220 6.78 8.68 -13.17
N SER A 221 7.32 7.60 -13.73
CA SER A 221 6.55 6.50 -14.34
C SER A 221 5.57 5.83 -13.36
N ARG A 222 5.82 5.96 -12.05
CA ARG A 222 4.98 5.46 -10.96
C ARG A 222 4.39 6.58 -10.08
N LEU A 223 4.32 7.83 -10.56
CA LEU A 223 3.72 8.93 -9.80
C LEU A 223 2.32 8.53 -9.30
N PRO A 224 2.06 8.57 -7.99
CA PRO A 224 0.74 8.26 -7.43
C PRO A 224 -0.37 9.08 -8.08
N PHE A 225 -1.43 8.40 -8.51
CA PHE A 225 -2.62 8.97 -9.12
C PHE A 225 -3.81 8.70 -8.21
N ILE A 226 -4.34 9.73 -7.57
CA ILE A 226 -5.43 9.61 -6.58
C ILE A 226 -6.70 10.17 -7.19
N PHE A 227 -7.75 9.36 -7.27
CA PHE A 227 -8.95 9.72 -8.02
C PHE A 227 -10.22 9.15 -7.43
N GLY A 228 -11.36 9.82 -7.64
CA GLY A 228 -12.66 9.41 -7.11
C GLY A 228 -13.60 8.85 -8.18
N THR A 229 -14.47 7.90 -7.80
CA THR A 229 -15.57 7.46 -8.68
C THR A 229 -16.63 8.56 -8.87
N VAL A 230 -17.49 8.39 -9.87
CA VAL A 230 -18.71 9.21 -9.99
C VAL A 230 -19.81 8.61 -9.11
N ALA A 231 -20.53 9.45 -8.37
CA ALA A 231 -21.69 9.03 -7.58
C ALA A 231 -22.73 8.29 -8.44
N ARG A 232 -23.25 7.16 -7.94
CA ARG A 232 -24.26 6.36 -8.67
C ARG A 232 -25.60 7.07 -8.83
N SER A 233 -25.87 8.04 -7.96
CA SER A 233 -27.04 8.93 -8.01
C SER A 233 -26.89 10.05 -9.04
N ASN A 234 -25.71 10.21 -9.67
CA ASN A 234 -25.44 11.24 -10.65
C ASN A 234 -26.25 11.01 -11.94
N LYS A 235 -26.81 12.08 -12.50
CA LYS A 235 -27.61 12.02 -13.74
C LYS A 235 -26.82 11.58 -14.98
N TYR A 236 -25.49 11.67 -14.93
CA TYR A 236 -24.57 11.18 -15.97
C TYR A 236 -23.71 10.02 -15.47
N PHE A 237 -24.18 9.27 -14.46
CA PHE A 237 -23.50 8.05 -14.04
C PHE A 237 -23.40 7.05 -15.20
N SER A 238 -22.20 6.50 -15.39
CA SER A 238 -21.95 5.37 -16.28
C SER A 238 -21.24 4.27 -15.52
N ARG A 239 -21.85 3.08 -15.52
CA ARG A 239 -21.25 1.87 -14.92
C ARG A 239 -19.96 1.47 -15.64
N GLU A 240 -19.87 1.71 -16.94
CA GLU A 240 -18.66 1.45 -17.71
C GLU A 240 -17.51 2.38 -17.26
N VAL A 241 -17.78 3.66 -16.99
CA VAL A 241 -16.79 4.60 -16.42
C VAL A 241 -16.34 4.14 -15.02
N GLU A 242 -17.27 3.76 -14.14
CA GLU A 242 -16.95 3.25 -12.80
C GLU A 242 -16.09 1.97 -12.88
N ASN A 243 -16.44 1.03 -13.76
CA ASN A 243 -15.68 -0.20 -13.97
C ASN A 243 -14.28 0.08 -14.52
N ALA A 244 -14.15 1.01 -15.47
CA ALA A 244 -12.88 1.43 -16.01
C ALA A 244 -11.95 2.01 -14.93
N MET A 245 -12.48 2.86 -14.04
CA MET A 245 -11.73 3.39 -12.89
C MET A 245 -11.27 2.29 -11.94
N LYS A 246 -12.15 1.34 -11.61
CA LYS A 246 -11.83 0.19 -10.74
C LYS A 246 -10.78 -0.71 -11.36
N GLN A 247 -10.87 -0.96 -12.66
CA GLN A 247 -9.89 -1.74 -13.40
C GLN A 247 -8.50 -1.08 -13.35
N LEU A 248 -8.42 0.23 -13.58
CA LEU A 248 -7.15 0.96 -13.51
C LEU A 248 -6.49 0.86 -12.12
N ALA A 249 -7.28 1.02 -11.06
CA ALA A 249 -6.79 0.90 -9.68
C ALA A 249 -6.35 -0.54 -9.32
N ALA A 250 -6.97 -1.56 -9.92
CA ALA A 250 -6.57 -2.95 -9.72
C ALA A 250 -5.27 -3.31 -10.46
N GLU A 251 -4.98 -2.65 -11.59
CA GLU A 251 -3.82 -2.93 -12.44
C GLU A 251 -2.53 -2.19 -12.01
N ASP A 252 -2.63 -0.96 -11.49
CA ASP A 252 -1.49 -0.15 -11.04
C ASP A 252 -1.62 0.16 -9.54
N PRO A 253 -0.71 -0.35 -8.69
CA PRO A 253 -0.77 -0.10 -7.24
C PRO A 253 -0.56 1.38 -6.86
N ASN A 254 -0.13 2.23 -7.79
CA ASN A 254 -0.04 3.68 -7.59
C ASN A 254 -1.28 4.42 -8.14
N MET A 255 -2.34 3.71 -8.53
CA MET A 255 -3.64 4.27 -8.89
C MET A 255 -4.62 4.07 -7.74
N HIS A 256 -4.77 5.09 -6.89
CA HIS A 256 -5.55 5.06 -5.67
C HIS A 256 -6.98 5.55 -5.91
N LEU A 257 -7.92 4.61 -6.05
CA LEU A 257 -9.34 4.92 -6.23
C LEU A 257 -10.05 5.14 -4.89
N ILE A 258 -10.74 6.27 -4.78
CA ILE A 258 -11.64 6.60 -3.67
C ILE A 258 -13.07 6.33 -4.11
N ASP A 259 -13.76 5.46 -3.36
CA ASP A 259 -15.17 5.18 -3.65
C ASP A 259 -16.06 6.34 -3.20
N MET A 260 -16.65 6.99 -4.19
CA MET A 260 -17.65 8.06 -4.09
C MET A 260 -19.02 7.60 -4.61
N SER A 261 -19.23 6.30 -4.82
CA SER A 261 -20.46 5.76 -5.42
C SER A 261 -21.72 6.12 -4.64
N GLY A 262 -21.60 6.26 -3.31
CA GLY A 262 -22.66 6.70 -2.39
C GLY A 262 -22.70 8.19 -2.09
N ALA A 263 -21.93 9.02 -2.80
CA ALA A 263 -21.81 10.44 -2.47
C ALA A 263 -23.13 11.21 -2.67
N GLU A 264 -23.39 12.11 -1.74
CA GLU A 264 -24.50 13.07 -1.80
C GLU A 264 -24.22 14.13 -2.86
N LEU A 265 -25.27 14.49 -3.60
CA LEU A 265 -25.23 15.48 -4.66
C LEU A 265 -26.18 16.65 -4.35
N LEU A 266 -25.86 17.83 -4.89
CA LEU A 266 -26.77 18.96 -4.94
C LEU A 266 -28.06 18.60 -5.70
N ASN A 267 -29.06 19.47 -5.61
CA ASN A 267 -30.36 19.31 -6.29
C ASN A 267 -30.25 19.14 -7.82
N ASP A 268 -29.12 19.54 -8.42
CA ASP A 268 -28.87 19.35 -9.85
C ASP A 268 -28.49 17.91 -10.24
N ARG A 269 -28.36 17.01 -9.24
CA ARG A 269 -27.94 15.61 -9.35
C ARG A 269 -26.64 15.42 -10.13
N LEU A 270 -25.72 16.37 -9.99
CA LEU A 270 -24.45 16.38 -10.73
C LEU A 270 -23.25 16.71 -9.84
N HIS A 271 -23.38 17.77 -9.04
CA HIS A 271 -22.25 18.26 -8.24
C HIS A 271 -22.34 17.81 -6.79
N PHE A 272 -21.20 17.59 -6.15
CA PHE A 272 -21.14 17.19 -4.74
C PHE A 272 -21.73 18.25 -3.81
N THR A 273 -22.36 17.79 -2.72
CA THR A 273 -22.64 18.64 -1.56
C THR A 273 -21.33 19.02 -0.84
N ALA A 274 -21.40 19.98 0.09
CA ALA A 274 -20.30 20.28 1.00
C ALA A 274 -19.81 19.03 1.75
N HIS A 275 -20.74 18.20 2.22
CA HIS A 275 -20.42 16.96 2.93
C HIS A 275 -19.61 15.99 2.05
N SER A 276 -20.05 15.72 0.82
CA SER A 276 -19.35 14.82 -0.10
C SER A 276 -18.00 15.39 -0.55
N ALA A 277 -17.92 16.70 -0.79
CA ALA A 277 -16.66 17.36 -1.16
C ALA A 277 -15.64 17.30 -0.01
N GLU A 278 -16.07 17.53 1.23
CA GLU A 278 -15.24 17.38 2.42
C GLU A 278 -14.78 15.93 2.59
N TYR A 279 -15.69 14.96 2.47
CA TYR A 279 -15.35 13.54 2.53
C TYR A 279 -14.28 13.16 1.50
N LEU A 280 -14.46 13.52 0.22
CA LEU A 280 -13.47 13.24 -0.81
C LEU A 280 -12.11 13.86 -0.45
N GLY A 281 -12.10 15.12 -0.01
CA GLY A 281 -10.87 15.82 0.36
C GLY A 281 -10.13 15.13 1.50
N GLN A 282 -10.85 14.67 2.52
CA GLN A 282 -10.28 13.91 3.62
C GLN A 282 -9.71 12.54 3.17
N GLN A 283 -10.40 11.84 2.28
CA GLN A 283 -9.90 10.55 1.76
C GLN A 283 -8.67 10.72 0.85
N VAL A 284 -8.66 11.76 0.01
CA VAL A 284 -7.48 12.12 -0.80
C VAL A 284 -6.31 12.46 0.11
N TYR A 285 -6.52 13.27 1.15
CA TYR A 285 -5.48 13.59 2.13
C TYR A 285 -4.92 12.33 2.81
N LYS A 286 -5.76 11.38 3.23
CA LYS A 286 -5.27 10.13 3.86
C LYS A 286 -4.32 9.35 2.93
N GLN A 287 -4.60 9.31 1.63
CA GLN A 287 -3.71 8.70 0.65
C GLN A 287 -2.41 9.50 0.51
N LEU A 288 -2.48 10.83 0.41
CA LEU A 288 -1.31 11.70 0.35
C LEU A 288 -0.42 11.59 1.59
N GLU A 289 -1.01 11.57 2.78
CA GLU A 289 -0.28 11.41 4.04
C GLU A 289 0.52 10.10 4.03
N GLN A 290 -0.08 9.02 3.55
CA GLN A 290 0.58 7.72 3.43
C GLN A 290 1.74 7.77 2.43
N ILE A 291 1.52 8.36 1.25
CA ILE A 291 2.54 8.53 0.21
C ILE A 291 3.73 9.36 0.74
N ILE A 292 3.45 10.51 1.34
CA ILE A 292 4.47 11.46 1.83
C ILE A 292 5.25 10.86 3.02
N LYS A 293 4.58 10.15 3.92
CA LYS A 293 5.26 9.45 5.04
C LYS A 293 6.02 8.20 4.60
N GLY A 294 5.92 7.79 3.32
CA GLY A 294 6.52 6.55 2.82
C GLY A 294 5.82 5.28 3.33
N VAL A 295 4.57 5.38 3.78
CA VAL A 295 3.74 4.27 4.22
C VAL A 295 2.93 3.76 3.04
N THR A 296 3.45 2.79 2.27
CA THR A 296 2.68 2.15 1.20
C THR A 296 1.57 1.29 1.81
N VAL A 297 0.31 1.74 1.77
CA VAL A 297 -0.84 0.88 2.05
C VAL A 297 -1.08 0.02 0.81
N ARG A 298 -0.51 -1.17 0.81
CA ARG A 298 -1.23 -2.30 0.21
C ARG A 298 -2.50 -2.45 1.05
N THR A 299 -3.69 -2.52 0.43
CA THR A 299 -4.78 -3.25 1.11
C THR A 299 -4.18 -4.60 1.44
N ASP A 300 -4.02 -4.87 2.72
CA ASP A 300 -3.44 -6.12 3.14
C ASP A 300 -4.36 -7.23 2.65
N GLU A 301 -3.94 -7.92 1.59
CA GLU A 301 -4.71 -8.96 0.90
C GLU A 301 -5.08 -10.11 1.84
N LEU A 302 -4.41 -10.18 2.98
CA LEU A 302 -4.65 -11.13 4.05
C LEU A 302 -5.81 -10.71 4.97
N LYS A 303 -6.24 -9.44 4.95
CA LYS A 303 -7.30 -8.98 5.85
C LYS A 303 -8.61 -9.71 5.59
N GLY A 304 -9.15 -10.32 6.64
CA GLY A 304 -10.37 -11.13 6.61
C GLY A 304 -10.17 -12.55 6.07
N LYS A 305 -8.95 -12.94 5.68
CA LYS A 305 -8.61 -14.31 5.26
C LYS A 305 -8.51 -15.25 6.45
N ARG A 306 -8.83 -16.53 6.23
CA ARG A 306 -8.81 -17.57 7.26
C ARG A 306 -7.50 -18.36 7.22
N LEU A 307 -6.69 -18.23 8.29
CA LEU A 307 -5.43 -18.95 8.48
C LEU A 307 -5.62 -20.13 9.44
N GLY A 308 -5.47 -21.35 8.93
CA GLY A 308 -5.33 -22.55 9.73
C GLY A 308 -3.87 -22.95 9.88
N ILE A 309 -3.39 -23.11 11.12
CA ILE A 309 -2.04 -23.59 11.39
C ILE A 309 -2.06 -24.87 12.23
N ILE A 310 -1.42 -25.93 11.73
CA ILE A 310 -1.28 -27.22 12.39
C ILE A 310 0.17 -27.49 12.75
N GLY A 311 0.38 -28.10 13.91
CA GLY A 311 1.73 -28.42 14.34
C GLY A 311 1.81 -29.05 15.71
N ASP A 312 3.04 -29.09 16.21
CA ASP A 312 3.35 -29.65 17.52
C ASP A 312 3.32 -28.57 18.63
N SER A 313 4.22 -28.68 19.61
CA SER A 313 4.35 -27.68 20.66
C SER A 313 4.80 -26.30 20.15
N TYR A 314 5.39 -26.21 18.95
CA TYR A 314 5.79 -24.96 18.30
C TYR A 314 4.56 -24.10 17.97
N VAL A 315 3.44 -24.76 17.63
CA VAL A 315 2.15 -24.11 17.31
C VAL A 315 1.28 -23.97 18.55
N LYS A 316 1.28 -24.98 19.45
CA LYS A 316 0.53 -24.93 20.72
C LYS A 316 1.03 -23.86 21.69
N ASN A 317 2.26 -23.41 21.47
CA ASN A 317 3.10 -22.57 22.33
C ASN A 317 3.49 -23.18 23.69
N HIS A 318 3.50 -24.51 23.78
CA HIS A 318 3.84 -25.25 24.99
C HIS A 318 3.08 -24.79 26.25
N LYS A 319 3.72 -23.99 27.11
CA LYS A 319 3.19 -23.47 28.38
C LYS A 319 2.76 -22.00 28.30
N GLU A 320 3.18 -21.27 27.27
CA GLU A 320 2.86 -19.85 27.12
C GLU A 320 1.56 -19.64 26.31
N PRO A 321 0.93 -18.45 26.42
CA PRO A 321 -0.26 -18.11 25.65
C PRO A 321 -0.03 -18.18 24.14
N VAL A 322 -0.99 -18.68 23.38
CA VAL A 322 -0.92 -18.73 21.91
C VAL A 322 -0.69 -17.35 21.29
N LYS A 323 -1.20 -16.28 21.90
CA LYS A 323 -1.00 -14.91 21.41
C LYS A 323 0.46 -14.45 21.33
N ASN A 324 1.37 -15.15 22.03
CA ASN A 324 2.79 -14.83 22.00
C ASN A 324 3.47 -15.37 20.74
N THR A 325 2.84 -16.28 19.99
CA THR A 325 3.50 -16.95 18.87
C THR A 325 3.62 -16.05 17.64
N TRP A 326 4.65 -16.31 16.82
CA TRP A 326 4.87 -15.57 15.59
C TRP A 326 3.68 -15.69 14.64
N HIS A 327 3.05 -16.86 14.56
CA HIS A 327 1.95 -17.11 13.64
C HIS A 327 0.64 -16.45 14.09
N TYR A 328 0.41 -16.32 15.41
CA TYR A 328 -0.70 -15.51 15.90
C TYR A 328 -0.43 -14.03 15.62
N LYS A 329 0.76 -13.53 15.95
CA LYS A 329 1.14 -12.12 15.73
C LYS A 329 1.12 -11.76 14.23
N PHE A 330 1.45 -12.70 13.34
CA PHE A 330 1.29 -12.54 11.89
C PHE A 330 -0.19 -12.34 11.52
N ALA A 331 -1.06 -13.26 11.94
CA ALA A 331 -2.50 -13.17 11.66
C ALA A 331 -3.12 -11.87 12.23
N GLU A 332 -2.77 -11.51 13.47
CA GLU A 332 -3.24 -10.30 14.13
C GLU A 332 -2.77 -9.03 13.40
N LYS A 333 -1.48 -8.97 13.05
CA LYS A 333 -0.90 -7.86 12.28
C LYS A 333 -1.65 -7.63 10.98
N HIS A 334 -2.04 -8.73 10.32
CA HIS A 334 -2.65 -8.70 9.00
C HIS A 334 -4.18 -8.80 9.00
N GLY A 335 -4.82 -8.74 10.18
CA GLY A 335 -6.27 -8.80 10.31
C GLY A 335 -6.92 -10.09 9.77
N MET A 336 -6.22 -11.22 9.87
CA MET A 336 -6.71 -12.55 9.48
C MET A 336 -7.56 -13.18 10.60
N GLU A 337 -8.47 -14.07 10.24
CA GLU A 337 -9.05 -15.02 11.20
C GLU A 337 -8.04 -16.14 11.46
N TYR A 338 -7.78 -16.43 12.74
CA TYR A 338 -6.69 -17.31 13.15
C TYR A 338 -7.21 -18.58 13.85
N LEU A 339 -6.83 -19.76 13.32
CA LEU A 339 -7.20 -21.06 13.86
C LEU A 339 -5.97 -21.91 14.21
N ASN A 340 -5.82 -22.26 15.48
CA ASN A 340 -4.68 -23.01 16.01
C ASN A 340 -5.01 -24.49 16.22
N TYR A 341 -4.29 -25.37 15.51
CA TYR A 341 -4.37 -26.84 15.62
C TYR A 341 -3.08 -27.45 16.19
N GLY A 342 -2.32 -26.66 16.95
CA GLY A 342 -1.10 -27.10 17.62
C GLY A 342 -1.37 -28.05 18.79
N LYS A 343 -0.60 -29.14 18.90
CA LYS A 343 -0.69 -30.07 20.03
C LYS A 343 0.69 -30.47 20.53
N ASN A 344 0.91 -30.34 21.85
CA ASN A 344 2.16 -30.74 22.48
C ASN A 344 2.49 -32.21 22.18
N GLY A 345 3.74 -32.49 21.79
CA GLY A 345 4.21 -33.85 21.50
C GLY A 345 3.67 -34.47 20.21
N SER A 346 2.91 -33.73 19.40
CA SER A 346 2.45 -34.21 18.09
C SER A 346 3.62 -34.38 17.12
N SER A 347 3.49 -35.32 16.20
CA SER A 347 4.43 -35.56 15.10
C SER A 347 3.71 -35.42 13.77
N ILE A 348 4.47 -35.18 12.70
CA ILE A 348 3.94 -35.23 11.33
C ILE A 348 3.50 -36.65 11.01
N ALA A 349 4.34 -37.65 11.31
CA ALA A 349 4.18 -39.03 10.84
C ALA A 349 3.91 -40.06 11.95
N TYR A 350 4.24 -39.77 13.20
CA TYR A 350 4.07 -40.72 14.33
C TYR A 350 2.80 -40.43 15.15
N SER A 351 1.84 -41.35 15.14
CA SER A 351 0.69 -41.29 16.04
C SER A 351 1.10 -41.79 17.42
N SER A 352 1.09 -40.89 18.40
CA SER A 352 1.53 -41.18 19.76
C SER A 352 0.38 -41.77 20.58
N PRO A 353 0.59 -42.88 21.32
CA PRO A 353 -0.39 -43.36 22.29
C PRO A 353 -0.74 -42.33 23.37
N ARG A 354 0.19 -41.40 23.65
CA ARG A 354 0.03 -40.34 24.67
C ARG A 354 -0.57 -39.06 24.08
N TRP A 355 -0.14 -38.68 22.88
CA TRP A 355 -0.48 -37.38 22.28
C TRP A 355 -1.47 -37.48 21.12
N GLY A 356 -1.96 -38.67 20.80
CA GLY A 356 -2.96 -38.92 19.77
C GLY A 356 -2.38 -38.99 18.36
N GLU A 357 -3.28 -38.85 17.39
CA GLU A 357 -2.99 -39.00 15.97
C GLU A 357 -1.94 -38.01 15.45
N ALA A 358 -1.22 -38.42 14.41
CA ALA A 358 -0.23 -37.60 13.72
C ALA A 358 -0.88 -36.54 12.80
N MET A 359 -0.12 -35.54 12.37
CA MET A 359 -0.64 -34.44 11.54
C MET A 359 -1.18 -34.91 10.18
N TYR A 360 -0.57 -35.95 9.57
CA TYR A 360 -1.06 -36.55 8.32
C TYR A 360 -2.47 -37.16 8.42
N VAL A 361 -2.99 -37.32 9.64
CA VAL A 361 -4.38 -37.72 9.91
C VAL A 361 -5.20 -36.53 10.40
N ARG A 362 -4.67 -35.79 11.37
CA ARG A 362 -5.38 -34.69 12.06
C ARG A 362 -5.69 -33.47 11.21
N TYR A 363 -5.01 -33.25 10.08
CA TYR A 363 -5.34 -32.12 9.19
C TYR A 363 -6.81 -32.14 8.75
N LYS A 364 -7.45 -33.33 8.76
CA LYS A 364 -8.87 -33.52 8.45
C LYS A 364 -9.81 -32.82 9.44
N GLU A 365 -9.36 -32.57 10.68
CA GLU A 365 -10.11 -31.85 11.72
C GLU A 365 -10.20 -30.34 11.44
N MET A 366 -9.34 -29.80 10.58
CA MET A 366 -9.36 -28.38 10.19
C MET A 366 -10.57 -28.10 9.27
N PRO A 367 -11.18 -26.89 9.31
CA PRO A 367 -12.36 -26.56 8.49
C PRO A 367 -12.00 -26.50 7.02
N ASP A 368 -12.98 -26.74 6.14
CA ASP A 368 -12.76 -26.86 4.69
C ASP A 368 -12.54 -25.51 3.98
N ASP A 369 -12.83 -24.39 4.65
CA ASP A 369 -12.89 -23.04 4.07
C ASP A 369 -11.69 -22.14 4.44
N LEU A 370 -10.48 -22.71 4.46
CA LEU A 370 -9.26 -21.97 4.76
C LEU A 370 -8.68 -21.31 3.51
N ASP A 371 -8.22 -20.06 3.64
CA ASP A 371 -7.46 -19.36 2.59
C ASP A 371 -5.95 -19.65 2.68
N TYR A 372 -5.46 -19.89 3.91
CA TYR A 372 -4.05 -20.14 4.20
C TYR A 372 -3.92 -21.35 5.13
N VAL A 373 -3.01 -22.26 4.80
CA VAL A 373 -2.66 -23.43 5.63
C VAL A 373 -1.17 -23.43 5.92
N ILE A 374 -0.80 -23.47 7.19
CA ILE A 374 0.60 -23.56 7.61
C ILE A 374 0.81 -24.85 8.42
N VAL A 375 1.84 -25.61 8.07
CA VAL A 375 2.31 -26.77 8.82
C VAL A 375 3.65 -26.46 9.47
N VAL A 376 3.75 -26.63 10.78
CA VAL A 376 5.02 -26.49 11.53
C VAL A 376 5.29 -27.77 12.29
N GLY A 377 6.39 -28.45 11.97
CA GLY A 377 6.66 -29.76 12.58
C GLY A 377 8.06 -30.31 12.32
N GLY A 378 8.21 -31.60 12.61
CA GLY A 378 9.48 -32.33 12.48
C GLY A 378 10.34 -32.35 13.75
N HIS A 379 9.99 -31.58 14.81
CA HIS A 379 10.74 -31.62 16.06
C HIS A 379 10.64 -33.00 16.73
N ASN A 380 9.41 -33.49 16.93
CA ASN A 380 9.17 -34.77 17.59
C ASN A 380 9.49 -35.96 16.68
N ASP A 381 9.28 -35.83 15.37
CA ASP A 381 9.57 -36.88 14.38
C ASP A 381 11.05 -37.29 14.40
N GLY A 382 11.96 -36.35 14.63
CA GLY A 382 13.40 -36.65 14.78
C GLY A 382 13.74 -37.57 15.96
N PHE A 383 12.84 -37.72 16.93
CA PHE A 383 12.99 -38.68 18.05
C PHE A 383 12.14 -39.95 17.85
N LYS A 384 11.42 -40.06 16.73
CA LYS A 384 10.41 -41.10 16.49
C LYS A 384 10.58 -41.85 15.17
N LEU A 385 11.63 -41.58 14.39
CA LEU A 385 11.91 -42.31 13.15
C LEU A 385 11.91 -43.83 13.35
N ASP A 386 12.66 -44.33 14.33
CA ASP A 386 12.69 -45.78 14.63
C ASP A 386 11.31 -46.32 15.01
N SER A 387 10.46 -45.51 15.64
CA SER A 387 9.10 -45.90 16.05
C SER A 387 8.12 -46.02 14.88
N ILE A 388 8.47 -45.51 13.70
CA ILE A 388 7.65 -45.58 12.49
C ILE A 388 8.27 -46.42 11.38
N GLY A 389 9.46 -47.00 11.58
CA GLY A 389 10.15 -47.80 10.55
C GLY A 389 11.16 -47.01 9.71
N GLY A 390 11.58 -45.83 10.17
CA GLY A 390 12.66 -45.05 9.57
C GLY A 390 12.19 -43.89 8.67
N ILE A 391 13.15 -43.32 7.94
CA ILE A 391 12.95 -42.08 7.17
C ILE A 391 12.03 -42.25 5.96
N ASP A 392 12.00 -43.44 5.34
CA ASP A 392 11.15 -43.68 4.16
C ASP A 392 9.67 -43.66 4.53
N VAL A 393 9.30 -44.25 5.68
CA VAL A 393 7.93 -44.19 6.20
C VAL A 393 7.56 -42.77 6.63
N PHE A 394 8.51 -41.98 7.13
CA PHE A 394 8.30 -40.56 7.37
C PHE A 394 7.96 -39.81 6.07
N LYS A 395 8.74 -40.03 5.00
CA LYS A 395 8.51 -39.41 3.68
C LYS A 395 7.15 -39.81 3.11
N GLU A 396 6.78 -41.08 3.17
CA GLU A 396 5.47 -41.58 2.72
C GLU A 396 4.32 -40.86 3.44
N ARG A 397 4.37 -40.78 4.77
CA ARG A 397 3.30 -40.13 5.55
C ARG A 397 3.28 -38.62 5.38
N LEU A 398 4.44 -37.99 5.18
CA LEU A 398 4.50 -36.58 4.83
C LEU A 398 3.90 -36.33 3.42
N ALA A 399 4.16 -37.22 2.46
CA ALA A 399 3.55 -37.14 1.13
C ALA A 399 2.02 -37.27 1.21
N MET A 400 1.50 -38.21 2.02
CA MET A 400 0.07 -38.31 2.29
C MET A 400 -0.52 -37.01 2.89
N LEU A 401 0.22 -36.34 3.79
CA LEU A 401 -0.19 -35.03 4.31
C LEU A 401 -0.23 -33.98 3.21
N CYS A 402 0.80 -33.89 2.36
CA CYS A 402 0.83 -32.95 1.23
C CYS A 402 -0.34 -33.17 0.27
N GLU A 403 -0.57 -34.41 -0.15
CA GLU A 403 -1.70 -34.79 -1.02
C GLU A 403 -3.04 -34.42 -0.39
N GLY A 404 -3.22 -34.81 0.87
CA GLY A 404 -4.44 -34.53 1.60
C GLY A 404 -4.72 -33.04 1.78
N LEU A 405 -3.69 -32.21 1.98
CA LEU A 405 -3.83 -30.76 2.06
C LEU A 405 -4.16 -30.13 0.69
N ILE A 406 -3.53 -30.59 -0.39
CA ILE A 406 -3.81 -30.11 -1.75
C ILE A 406 -5.24 -30.47 -2.16
N GLU A 407 -5.65 -31.71 -1.90
CA GLU A 407 -7.01 -32.18 -2.21
C GLU A 407 -8.05 -31.41 -1.40
N LYS A 408 -7.80 -31.21 -0.11
CA LYS A 408 -8.73 -30.53 0.79
C LYS A 408 -8.79 -29.02 0.55
N TYR A 409 -7.68 -28.38 0.16
CA TYR A 409 -7.55 -26.94 0.03
C TYR A 409 -6.98 -26.50 -1.32
N PRO A 410 -7.64 -26.83 -2.45
CA PRO A 410 -7.10 -26.61 -3.78
C PRO A 410 -6.89 -25.13 -4.14
N THR A 411 -7.53 -24.21 -3.43
CA THR A 411 -7.43 -22.76 -3.63
C THR A 411 -6.62 -22.04 -2.53
N ALA A 412 -6.25 -22.74 -1.46
CA ALA A 412 -5.52 -22.13 -0.35
C ALA A 412 -4.02 -22.03 -0.67
N LYS A 413 -3.35 -21.04 -0.05
CA LYS A 413 -1.88 -21.02 -0.02
C LYS A 413 -1.39 -21.94 1.11
N ILE A 414 -0.63 -22.97 0.76
CA ILE A 414 -0.11 -23.99 1.70
C ILE A 414 1.39 -23.75 1.93
N PHE A 415 1.82 -23.73 3.20
CA PHE A 415 3.22 -23.51 3.58
C PHE A 415 3.68 -24.50 4.64
N PHE A 416 4.97 -24.85 4.60
CA PHE A 416 5.61 -25.64 5.63
C PHE A 416 6.76 -24.87 6.29
N PHE A 417 6.97 -25.12 7.58
CA PHE A 417 8.14 -24.66 8.33
C PHE A 417 8.78 -25.85 9.04
N THR A 418 10.08 -26.03 8.80
CA THR A 418 10.83 -27.05 9.53
C THR A 418 11.10 -26.61 10.97
N ARG A 419 11.52 -27.55 11.82
CA ARG A 419 12.07 -27.25 13.14
C ARG A 419 13.33 -26.36 13.06
N TRP A 420 13.70 -25.66 14.13
CA TRP A 420 15.05 -25.10 14.26
C TRP A 420 16.11 -26.19 14.52
N ASN A 421 17.35 -25.89 14.16
CA ASN A 421 18.50 -26.73 14.47
C ASN A 421 18.80 -26.70 15.98
N CYS A 422 19.45 -27.73 16.48
CA CYS A 422 19.87 -27.85 17.87
C CYS A 422 21.31 -28.34 17.93
N LYS A 423 21.84 -28.52 19.14
CA LYS A 423 23.17 -29.12 19.33
C LYS A 423 23.21 -30.50 18.66
N ASN A 424 24.31 -30.79 17.95
CA ASN A 424 24.53 -32.03 17.19
C ASN A 424 23.51 -32.28 16.07
N PHE A 425 23.09 -31.23 15.37
CA PHE A 425 22.15 -31.37 14.25
C PHE A 425 22.74 -32.16 13.07
N ALA A 426 23.99 -31.90 12.70
CA ALA A 426 24.64 -32.58 11.57
C ALA A 426 24.71 -34.10 11.77
N GLY A 427 24.25 -34.86 10.78
CA GLY A 427 24.17 -36.32 10.78
C GLY A 427 23.07 -36.92 11.65
N SER A 428 22.28 -36.09 12.34
CA SER A 428 21.21 -36.56 13.23
C SER A 428 19.92 -36.90 12.50
N ASP A 429 19.04 -37.64 13.16
CA ASP A 429 17.69 -37.90 12.65
C ASP A 429 16.86 -36.61 12.52
N ALA A 430 17.17 -35.57 13.30
CA ALA A 430 16.56 -34.26 13.13
C ALA A 430 16.95 -33.61 11.80
N GLU A 431 18.18 -33.80 11.33
CA GLU A 431 18.60 -33.33 10.01
C GLU A 431 17.93 -34.14 8.90
N LYS A 432 17.92 -35.47 9.02
CA LYS A 432 17.23 -36.35 8.04
C LYS A 432 15.75 -35.96 7.87
N VAL A 433 15.06 -35.67 8.98
CA VAL A 433 13.66 -35.20 8.95
C VAL A 433 13.52 -33.85 8.25
N VAL A 434 14.41 -32.88 8.53
CA VAL A 434 14.40 -31.57 7.86
C VAL A 434 14.61 -31.73 6.35
N ASP A 435 15.56 -32.56 5.95
CA ASP A 435 15.85 -32.80 4.52
C ASP A 435 14.71 -33.52 3.82
N ALA A 436 14.11 -34.52 4.47
CA ALA A 436 12.92 -35.19 3.97
C ALA A 436 11.72 -34.23 3.84
N MET A 437 11.56 -33.29 4.77
CA MET A 437 10.52 -32.26 4.67
C MET A 437 10.71 -31.38 3.44
N ILE A 438 11.95 -30.92 3.21
CA ILE A 438 12.29 -30.06 2.07
C ILE A 438 12.09 -30.80 0.75
N GLU A 439 12.60 -32.03 0.66
CA GLU A 439 12.49 -32.89 -0.51
C GLU A 439 11.02 -33.16 -0.86
N VAL A 440 10.23 -33.66 0.09
CA VAL A 440 8.84 -34.05 -0.16
C VAL A 440 8.00 -32.83 -0.50
N CYS A 441 8.08 -31.72 0.24
CA CYS A 441 7.34 -30.50 -0.11
C CYS A 441 7.70 -29.99 -1.52
N GLY A 442 8.99 -30.06 -1.88
CA GLY A 442 9.47 -29.72 -3.22
C GLY A 442 8.82 -30.56 -4.33
N ASN A 443 8.64 -31.86 -4.11
CA ASN A 443 7.97 -32.75 -5.07
C ASN A 443 6.50 -32.38 -5.33
N TYR A 444 5.84 -31.72 -4.38
CA TYR A 444 4.46 -31.25 -4.51
C TYR A 444 4.34 -29.76 -4.84
N SER A 445 5.46 -29.08 -5.14
CA SER A 445 5.50 -27.62 -5.35
C SER A 445 4.94 -26.80 -4.17
N ILE A 446 5.02 -27.33 -2.95
CA ILE A 446 4.58 -26.64 -1.73
C ILE A 446 5.76 -25.83 -1.17
N PRO A 447 5.61 -24.50 -1.00
CA PRO A 447 6.63 -23.68 -0.36
C PRO A 447 6.96 -24.16 1.05
N ILE A 448 8.25 -24.35 1.33
CA ILE A 448 8.76 -24.71 2.65
C ILE A 448 9.91 -23.81 3.09
N PHE A 449 9.83 -23.29 4.31
CA PHE A 449 10.92 -22.55 4.93
C PHE A 449 11.80 -23.47 5.79
N ASP A 450 13.08 -23.52 5.45
CA ASP A 450 14.10 -24.23 6.23
C ASP A 450 14.48 -23.42 7.48
N SER A 451 13.65 -23.48 8.52
CA SER A 451 13.90 -22.83 9.80
C SER A 451 15.18 -23.33 10.46
N ALA A 452 15.58 -24.58 10.20
CA ALA A 452 16.79 -25.18 10.76
C ALA A 452 18.04 -24.45 10.30
N ARG A 453 18.10 -24.09 9.01
CA ARG A 453 19.30 -23.50 8.40
C ARG A 453 19.18 -22.00 8.13
N LYS A 454 17.96 -21.47 8.01
CA LYS A 454 17.70 -20.08 7.62
C LYS A 454 16.90 -19.27 8.65
N GLY A 455 16.48 -19.88 9.77
CA GLY A 455 15.56 -19.27 10.72
C GLY A 455 16.14 -18.24 11.70
N GLY A 456 17.47 -18.14 11.83
CA GLY A 456 18.09 -17.19 12.78
C GLY A 456 17.78 -17.46 14.26
N ILE A 457 17.41 -18.70 14.59
CA ILE A 457 17.15 -19.20 15.95
C ILE A 457 18.33 -20.08 16.38
N TYR A 458 19.14 -19.58 17.31
CA TYR A 458 20.36 -20.24 17.76
C TYR A 458 20.10 -21.12 18.99
N ALA A 459 19.27 -22.17 18.84
CA ALA A 459 18.83 -22.99 19.97
C ALA A 459 19.98 -23.72 20.69
N SER A 460 21.12 -23.95 20.01
CA SER A 460 22.31 -24.54 20.62
C SER A 460 23.06 -23.59 21.58
N ASN A 461 22.77 -22.28 21.56
CA ASN A 461 23.47 -21.28 22.37
C ASN A 461 22.70 -20.95 23.66
N ASP A 462 23.32 -21.22 24.82
CA ASP A 462 22.68 -21.03 26.13
C ASP A 462 22.28 -19.59 26.42
N HIS A 463 23.10 -18.61 26.00
CA HIS A 463 22.82 -17.19 26.20
C HIS A 463 21.63 -16.75 25.35
N PHE A 464 21.54 -17.25 24.11
CA PHE A 464 20.40 -17.02 23.24
C PHE A 464 19.11 -17.59 23.86
N ARG A 465 19.17 -18.85 24.35
CA ARG A 465 18.02 -19.49 24.99
C ARG A 465 17.52 -18.73 26.22
N LYS A 466 18.44 -18.23 27.05
CA LYS A 466 18.09 -17.43 28.24
C LYS A 466 17.27 -16.18 27.91
N ILE A 467 17.41 -15.63 26.69
CA ILE A 467 16.70 -14.43 26.25
C ILE A 467 15.41 -14.77 25.49
N TYR A 468 15.46 -15.79 24.61
CA TYR A 468 14.44 -16.00 23.57
C TYR A 468 13.64 -17.31 23.71
N PHE A 469 13.97 -18.19 24.67
CA PHE A 469 13.25 -19.44 24.91
C PHE A 469 12.44 -19.37 26.21
N GLN A 470 11.43 -20.24 26.32
CA GLN A 470 10.62 -20.37 27.52
C GLN A 470 11.48 -20.84 28.70
N ASN A 471 11.12 -20.38 29.90
CA ASN A 471 11.83 -20.76 31.11
C ASN A 471 11.75 -22.27 31.35
N SER A 472 12.92 -22.89 31.53
CA SER A 472 13.06 -24.32 31.83
C SER A 472 14.10 -24.55 32.91
N LYS A 473 13.96 -25.65 33.65
CA LYS A 473 14.93 -26.05 34.67
C LYS A 473 16.30 -26.21 33.98
N ASN A 474 17.32 -25.52 34.50
CA ASN A 474 18.68 -25.53 33.96
C ASN A 474 18.81 -25.07 32.49
N ASN A 475 17.86 -24.29 31.96
CA ASN A 475 17.92 -23.72 30.59
C ASN A 475 18.09 -24.78 29.47
N THR A 476 17.39 -25.90 29.60
CA THR A 476 17.52 -27.06 28.70
C THR A 476 16.52 -27.07 27.55
N ASP A 477 15.52 -26.19 27.54
CA ASP A 477 14.50 -26.15 26.48
C ASP A 477 15.08 -25.61 25.17
N THR A 478 15.22 -26.46 24.16
CA THR A 478 15.69 -26.10 22.82
C THR A 478 14.56 -26.04 21.79
N ALA A 479 13.32 -26.14 22.22
CA ALA A 479 12.14 -26.26 21.38
C ALA A 479 11.30 -24.97 21.40
N HIS A 480 11.01 -24.42 22.57
CA HIS A 480 9.94 -23.44 22.70
C HIS A 480 10.45 -22.02 22.87
N LEU A 481 10.13 -21.16 21.90
CA LEU A 481 10.38 -19.73 22.00
C LEU A 481 9.44 -19.10 23.04
N ASN A 482 9.96 -18.09 23.74
CA ASN A 482 9.13 -17.14 24.48
C ASN A 482 8.63 -16.05 23.53
N GLU A 483 7.83 -15.10 24.03
CA GLU A 483 7.32 -13.99 23.22
C GLU A 483 8.40 -13.24 22.41
N LYS A 484 9.54 -12.89 23.04
CA LYS A 484 10.65 -12.20 22.34
C LYS A 484 11.25 -13.07 21.23
N GLY A 485 11.34 -14.37 21.45
CA GLY A 485 11.83 -15.32 20.44
C GLY A 485 10.88 -15.38 19.25
N HIS A 486 9.58 -15.42 19.51
CA HIS A 486 8.55 -15.38 18.47
C HIS A 486 8.53 -14.05 17.71
N GLU A 487 8.68 -12.91 18.36
CA GLU A 487 8.80 -11.60 17.70
C GLU A 487 10.02 -11.50 16.79
N ARG A 488 11.13 -12.12 17.20
CA ARG A 488 12.33 -12.23 16.36
C ARG A 488 12.06 -13.08 15.13
N PHE A 489 11.42 -14.25 15.30
CA PHE A 489 11.14 -15.17 14.19
C PHE A 489 10.05 -14.66 13.24
N LEU A 490 9.08 -13.89 13.74
CA LEU A 490 7.99 -13.29 12.94
C LEU A 490 8.53 -12.57 11.71
N LYS A 491 9.60 -11.77 11.85
CA LYS A 491 10.18 -11.03 10.72
C LYS A 491 10.65 -11.95 9.59
N VAL A 492 11.19 -13.11 9.96
CA VAL A 492 11.67 -14.12 9.01
C VAL A 492 10.51 -14.85 8.37
N ALA A 493 9.56 -15.33 9.19
CA ALA A 493 8.39 -16.07 8.71
C ALA A 493 7.49 -15.21 7.82
N GLU A 494 7.22 -13.97 8.21
CA GLU A 494 6.44 -13.01 7.45
C GLU A 494 7.09 -12.72 6.09
N SER A 495 8.40 -12.47 6.06
CA SER A 495 9.12 -12.23 4.82
C SER A 495 9.06 -13.42 3.86
N PHE A 496 8.91 -14.65 4.35
CA PHE A 496 8.75 -15.84 3.54
C PHE A 496 7.31 -15.98 3.02
N ILE A 497 6.31 -15.85 3.90
CA ILE A 497 4.90 -16.00 3.53
C ILE A 497 4.49 -14.97 2.49
N LEU A 498 4.91 -13.71 2.63
CA LEU A 498 4.55 -12.61 1.73
C LEU A 498 5.25 -12.66 0.35
N GLN A 499 6.09 -13.67 0.08
CA GLN A 499 6.67 -13.89 -1.26
C GLN A 499 5.68 -14.56 -2.23
N TYR A 500 4.61 -15.15 -1.70
CA TYR A 500 3.63 -15.96 -2.43
C TYR A 500 2.24 -15.35 -2.31
#